data_AF-A0A3M1PEC7-F1
#
_entry.id   AF-A0A3M1PEC7-F1
#
_cell.length_a   1.000
_cell.length_b   1.000
_cell.length_c   1.000
_cell.angle_alpha   90.00
_cell.angle_beta   90.00
_cell.angle_gamma   90.00
#
_symmetry.space_group_name_H-M   'P 1'
#
loop_
_entity.id
_entity.type
_entity.pdbx_description
1 polymer ?
#
loop_
_entity_poly.entity_id
_entity_poly.type
_entity_poly.pdbx_seq_one_letter_code
_entity_poly.pdbx_strand_id
1 'polypeptide(L)'
;METLAHFIEFANGLLSPVLVTGLLGAGLFLTLRLGFVQIRRFAHGLAVTTGKYDDPNEPGDVSHFQALTTALSATVGIGNIAGVALAIHWGGPGALFWMWVTALLGMATKYSEVTLAQHYRETIKDGKAWEGSVAGGPMYYIEKGIKERYGWNWKPVAVFFAFMLMITSFMTGNAIQANTIATEMASNFGVAKWVTGLCTATIVGVVIIGGIRRIGAVTGVLAPLMAALYVAGGLLILIINAGDVPAALAMIFTEAFSPSAGVAGTGMGLFLTTMTYGVQRGLFSNEAGQGSAPIAHSAAKTDEPVSEGVVALLEPFIDTIVICTFTGLVIVATGVYDDKVPTEISLSDNNISYVQVDEQGSYAGTRAPDELRYENGVPVITSNADPRLAYFDVPVDTLFVDEA
;
A
#
# COMPACT_ATOMS: atom_id res chain seq x y z
N MET A 1 -21.59 -12.65 9.52
CA MET A 1 -20.21 -12.13 9.55
C MET A 1 -19.28 -13.15 8.92
N GLU A 2 -19.26 -14.40 9.39
CA GLU A 2 -18.45 -15.49 8.81
C GLU A 2 -18.69 -15.76 7.31
N THR A 3 -19.96 -15.82 6.88
CA THR A 3 -20.29 -15.99 5.45
C THR A 3 -19.75 -14.86 4.55
N LEU A 4 -19.71 -13.63 5.07
CA LEU A 4 -19.13 -12.50 4.36
C LEU A 4 -17.60 -12.59 4.34
N ALA A 5 -16.98 -12.97 5.47
CA ALA A 5 -15.54 -13.18 5.55
C ALA A 5 -15.07 -14.25 4.57
N HIS A 6 -15.71 -15.42 4.54
CA HIS A 6 -15.39 -16.49 3.59
C HIS A 6 -15.60 -16.08 2.13
N PHE A 7 -16.63 -15.29 1.83
CA PHE A 7 -16.82 -14.76 0.49
C PHE A 7 -15.68 -13.81 0.08
N ILE A 8 -15.26 -12.92 1.00
CA ILE A 8 -14.15 -12.00 0.77
C ILE A 8 -12.83 -12.76 0.58
N GLU A 9 -12.56 -13.77 1.41
CA GLU A 9 -11.39 -14.63 1.28
C GLU A 9 -11.36 -15.36 -0.07
N PHE A 10 -12.49 -15.95 -0.46
CA PHE A 10 -12.63 -16.61 -1.75
C PHE A 10 -12.40 -15.63 -2.92
N ALA A 11 -13.03 -14.46 -2.87
CA ALA A 11 -12.87 -13.43 -3.90
C ALA A 11 -11.43 -12.92 -3.96
N ASN A 12 -10.79 -12.68 -2.82
CA ASN A 12 -9.39 -12.27 -2.75
C ASN A 12 -8.46 -13.34 -3.32
N GLY A 13 -8.68 -14.62 -3.00
CA GLY A 13 -7.90 -15.73 -3.55
C GLY A 13 -8.00 -15.81 -5.07
N LEU A 14 -9.18 -15.56 -5.64
CA LEU A 14 -9.39 -15.57 -7.09
C LEU A 14 -8.82 -14.34 -7.80
N LEU A 15 -9.03 -13.14 -7.22
CA LEU A 15 -8.72 -11.87 -7.87
C LEU A 15 -7.27 -11.43 -7.66
N SER A 16 -6.66 -11.74 -6.52
CA SER A 16 -5.32 -11.27 -6.16
C SER A 16 -4.26 -11.61 -7.21
N PRO A 17 -4.10 -12.87 -7.68
CA PRO A 17 -3.08 -13.20 -8.67
C PRO A 17 -3.31 -12.47 -10.00
N VAL A 18 -4.58 -12.31 -10.40
CA VAL A 18 -4.98 -11.62 -11.63
C VAL A 18 -4.66 -10.13 -11.55
N LEU A 19 -4.96 -9.49 -10.42
CA LEU A 19 -4.69 -8.07 -10.18
C LEU A 19 -3.18 -7.81 -10.12
N VAL A 20 -2.43 -8.59 -9.35
CA VAL A 20 -0.96 -8.49 -9.23
C VAL A 20 -0.32 -8.62 -10.62
N THR A 21 -0.65 -9.67 -11.36
CA THR A 21 -0.07 -9.92 -12.70
C THR A 21 -0.53 -8.86 -13.71
N GLY A 22 -1.80 -8.48 -13.67
CA GLY A 22 -2.37 -7.48 -14.58
C GLY A 22 -1.78 -6.08 -14.38
N LEU A 23 -1.62 -5.64 -13.13
CA LEU A 23 -1.11 -4.31 -12.80
C LEU A 23 0.39 -4.19 -13.06
N LEU A 24 1.19 -5.20 -12.67
CA LEU A 24 2.62 -5.22 -13.02
C LEU A 24 2.80 -5.34 -14.54
N GLY A 25 2.01 -6.19 -15.20
CA GLY A 25 2.05 -6.34 -16.66
C GLY A 25 1.69 -5.04 -17.38
N ALA A 26 0.67 -4.33 -16.92
CA ALA A 26 0.31 -3.01 -17.45
C ALA A 26 1.41 -1.98 -17.22
N GLY A 27 1.98 -1.90 -16.01
CA GLY A 27 3.09 -0.99 -15.69
C GLY A 27 4.34 -1.28 -16.51
N LEU A 28 4.68 -2.55 -16.71
CA LEU A 28 5.78 -2.98 -17.58
C LEU A 28 5.51 -2.62 -19.04
N PHE A 29 4.32 -2.93 -19.55
CA PHE A 29 3.91 -2.57 -20.90
C PHE A 29 3.99 -1.06 -21.13
N LEU A 30 3.44 -0.25 -20.23
CA LEU A 30 3.46 1.20 -20.30
C LEU A 30 4.89 1.74 -20.19
N THR A 31 5.71 1.18 -19.29
CA THR A 31 7.12 1.52 -19.17
C THR A 31 7.84 1.31 -20.51
N LEU A 32 7.71 0.15 -21.13
CA LEU A 32 8.38 -0.15 -22.40
C LEU A 32 7.81 0.69 -23.55
N ARG A 33 6.49 0.79 -23.66
CA ARG A 33 5.81 1.54 -24.73
C ARG A 33 6.08 3.03 -24.67
N LEU A 34 6.10 3.60 -23.48
CA LEU A 34 6.45 4.99 -23.26
C LEU A 34 7.96 5.18 -23.18
N GLY A 35 8.77 4.13 -23.40
CA GLY A 35 10.23 4.18 -23.46
C GLY A 35 10.89 4.61 -22.16
N PHE A 36 10.55 4.03 -21.01
CA PHE A 36 11.11 4.37 -19.69
C PHE A 36 10.88 5.85 -19.31
N VAL A 37 9.64 6.32 -19.46
CA VAL A 37 9.24 7.72 -19.18
C VAL A 37 9.60 8.14 -17.76
N GLN A 38 9.48 7.23 -16.80
CA GLN A 38 9.77 7.48 -15.39
C GLN A 38 11.24 7.81 -15.12
N ILE A 39 12.17 7.36 -15.97
CA ILE A 39 13.59 7.71 -15.88
C ILE A 39 13.86 8.98 -16.69
N ARG A 40 13.40 9.03 -17.95
CA ARG A 40 13.72 10.13 -18.87
C ARG A 40 13.08 11.47 -18.49
N ARG A 41 11.92 11.46 -17.85
CA ARG A 41 11.14 12.66 -17.52
C ARG A 41 11.10 12.99 -16.04
N PHE A 42 11.78 12.22 -15.19
CA PHE A 42 11.83 12.46 -13.74
C PHE A 42 12.24 13.90 -13.38
N ALA A 43 13.38 14.36 -13.92
CA ALA A 43 13.89 15.70 -13.67
C ALA A 43 12.94 16.80 -14.18
N HIS A 44 12.20 16.52 -15.25
CA HIS A 44 11.20 17.45 -15.75
C HIS A 44 9.98 17.53 -14.83
N GLY A 45 9.51 16.39 -14.31
CA GLY A 45 8.44 16.35 -13.30
C GLY A 45 8.79 17.18 -12.05
N LEU A 46 10.04 17.08 -11.57
CA LEU A 46 10.52 17.95 -10.48
C LEU A 46 10.45 19.43 -10.86
N ALA A 47 10.93 19.80 -12.05
CA ALA A 47 10.90 21.18 -12.51
C ALA A 47 9.47 21.74 -12.64
N VAL A 48 8.52 20.96 -13.17
CA VAL A 48 7.10 21.33 -13.24
C VAL A 48 6.53 21.51 -11.83
N THR A 49 6.80 20.58 -10.93
CA THR A 49 6.35 20.65 -9.53
C THR A 49 6.83 21.89 -8.79
N THR A 50 8.02 22.41 -9.11
CA THR A 50 8.55 23.64 -8.48
C THR A 50 7.84 24.93 -8.90
N GLY A 51 6.87 24.86 -9.80
CA GLY A 51 6.17 26.04 -10.32
C GLY A 51 6.88 26.72 -11.49
N LYS A 52 7.95 26.11 -12.02
CA LYS A 52 8.80 26.73 -13.06
C LYS A 52 8.04 27.05 -14.35
N TYR A 53 6.99 26.28 -14.63
CA TYR A 53 6.21 26.35 -15.86
C TYR A 53 4.75 26.75 -15.61
N ASP A 54 4.38 27.12 -14.38
CA ASP A 54 2.99 27.43 -14.02
C ASP A 54 2.56 28.76 -14.66
N ASP A 55 1.40 28.76 -15.36
CA ASP A 55 0.68 29.97 -15.73
C ASP A 55 -0.60 30.11 -14.88
N PRO A 56 -0.74 31.18 -14.07
CA PRO A 56 -1.95 31.41 -13.28
C PRO A 56 -3.27 31.46 -14.06
N ASN A 57 -3.20 31.75 -15.37
CA ASN A 57 -4.35 31.89 -16.28
C ASN A 57 -4.81 30.56 -16.87
N GLU A 58 -4.04 29.48 -16.71
CA GLU A 58 -4.43 28.16 -17.18
C GLU A 58 -5.64 27.60 -16.41
N PRO A 59 -6.47 26.78 -17.07
CA PRO A 59 -7.66 26.20 -16.45
C PRO A 59 -7.29 25.19 -15.36
N GLY A 60 -7.94 25.32 -14.20
CA GLY A 60 -7.76 24.44 -13.04
C GLY A 60 -7.93 25.20 -11.73
N ASP A 61 -7.83 24.47 -10.62
CA ASP A 61 -8.11 24.98 -9.28
C ASP A 61 -6.88 25.14 -8.41
N VAL A 62 -5.86 24.30 -8.60
CA VAL A 62 -4.67 24.23 -7.75
C VAL A 62 -3.39 24.19 -8.59
N SER A 63 -2.24 24.54 -8.03
CA SER A 63 -0.95 24.40 -8.73
C SER A 63 -0.52 22.94 -8.86
N HIS A 64 0.46 22.65 -9.73
CA HIS A 64 1.08 21.32 -9.85
C HIS A 64 1.56 20.77 -8.50
N PHE A 65 2.20 21.61 -7.69
CA PHE A 65 2.64 21.24 -6.35
C PHE A 65 1.47 20.89 -5.42
N GLN A 66 0.40 21.67 -5.44
CA GLN A 66 -0.78 21.41 -4.61
C GLN A 66 -1.54 20.16 -5.07
N ALA A 67 -1.59 19.89 -6.37
CA ALA A 67 -2.13 18.66 -6.92
C ALA A 67 -1.33 17.44 -6.44
N LEU A 68 0.01 17.48 -6.60
CA LEU A 68 0.91 16.43 -6.13
C LEU A 68 0.80 16.19 -4.63
N THR A 69 0.86 17.25 -3.82
CA THR A 69 0.78 17.11 -2.35
C THR A 69 -0.60 16.67 -1.88
N THR A 70 -1.68 16.99 -2.62
CA THR A 70 -3.01 16.45 -2.35
C THR A 70 -3.08 14.97 -2.66
N ALA A 71 -2.55 14.53 -3.80
CA ALA A 71 -2.49 13.11 -4.13
C ALA A 71 -1.61 12.33 -3.13
N LEU A 72 -0.42 12.85 -2.81
CA LEU A 72 0.46 12.29 -1.77
C LEU A 72 -0.18 12.24 -0.40
N SER A 73 -1.04 13.20 -0.02
CA SER A 73 -1.74 13.14 1.27
C SER A 73 -2.74 11.99 1.39
N ALA A 74 -3.18 11.43 0.26
CA ALA A 74 -4.03 10.26 0.22
C ALA A 74 -3.21 8.95 0.26
N THR A 75 -2.06 8.91 -0.42
CA THR A 75 -1.22 7.71 -0.49
C THR A 75 -0.29 7.56 0.72
N VAL A 76 0.31 8.67 1.17
CA VAL A 76 1.23 8.69 2.30
C VAL A 76 0.43 8.67 3.59
N GLY A 77 0.45 7.53 4.28
CA GLY A 77 -0.20 7.33 5.56
C GLY A 77 0.15 6.00 6.18
N ILE A 78 -0.85 5.34 6.77
CA ILE A 78 -0.64 4.08 7.48
C ILE A 78 -0.17 2.95 6.56
N GLY A 79 -0.51 3.01 5.27
CA GLY A 79 0.00 2.08 4.26
C GLY A 79 1.53 2.02 4.23
N ASN A 80 2.21 3.15 4.38
CA ASN A 80 3.68 3.23 4.36
C ASN A 80 4.34 2.78 5.66
N ILE A 81 3.56 2.70 6.76
CA ILE A 81 4.03 2.30 8.08
C ILE A 81 3.65 0.84 8.32
N ALA A 82 2.35 0.60 8.57
CA ALA A 82 1.82 -0.72 8.85
C ALA A 82 1.79 -1.61 7.61
N GLY A 83 1.57 -1.07 6.41
CA GLY A 83 1.56 -1.87 5.19
C GLY A 83 2.93 -2.45 4.84
N VAL A 84 4.01 -1.68 5.06
CA VAL A 84 5.40 -2.18 4.93
C VAL A 84 5.70 -3.22 5.99
N ALA A 85 5.32 -2.96 7.25
CA ALA A 85 5.50 -3.93 8.33
C ALA A 85 4.76 -5.25 8.04
N LEU A 86 3.52 -5.19 7.56
CA LEU A 86 2.76 -6.38 7.13
C LEU A 86 3.40 -7.09 5.93
N ALA A 87 3.97 -6.34 4.98
CA ALA A 87 4.68 -6.93 3.85
C ALA A 87 5.89 -7.75 4.33
N ILE A 88 6.68 -7.20 5.26
CA ILE A 88 7.86 -7.84 5.81
C ILE A 88 7.47 -9.00 6.74
N HIS A 89 6.43 -8.83 7.56
CA HIS A 89 5.97 -9.86 8.48
C HIS A 89 5.50 -11.12 7.76
N TRP A 90 4.68 -10.98 6.71
CA TRP A 90 4.12 -12.13 5.98
C TRP A 90 4.95 -12.58 4.78
N GLY A 91 5.64 -11.64 4.13
CA GLY A 91 6.44 -11.89 2.92
C GLY A 91 7.95 -11.98 3.16
N GLY A 92 8.42 -11.69 4.37
CA GLY A 92 9.84 -11.54 4.69
C GLY A 92 10.44 -10.21 4.20
N PRO A 93 11.65 -9.84 4.67
CA PRO A 93 12.43 -8.71 4.18
C PRO A 93 12.45 -8.53 2.65
N GLY A 94 12.48 -9.64 1.89
CA GLY A 94 12.43 -9.64 0.43
C GLY A 94 11.20 -8.97 -0.20
N ALA A 95 10.09 -8.85 0.55
CA ALA A 95 8.87 -8.20 0.07
C ALA A 95 9.09 -6.71 -0.26
N LEU A 96 10.01 -6.04 0.45
CA LEU A 96 10.34 -4.64 0.21
C LEU A 96 10.92 -4.41 -1.19
N PHE A 97 11.72 -5.35 -1.70
CA PHE A 97 12.23 -5.29 -3.08
C PHE A 97 11.09 -5.28 -4.09
N TRP A 98 10.08 -6.13 -3.89
CA TRP A 98 8.92 -6.21 -4.77
C TRP A 98 8.00 -4.98 -4.65
N MET A 99 7.97 -4.32 -3.49
CA MET A 99 7.38 -2.98 -3.37
C MET A 99 8.10 -1.96 -4.26
N TRP A 100 9.44 -1.98 -4.31
CA TRP A 100 10.20 -1.09 -5.20
C TRP A 100 9.94 -1.35 -6.68
N VAL A 101 9.91 -2.62 -7.11
CA VAL A 101 9.56 -2.99 -8.49
C VAL A 101 8.18 -2.48 -8.84
N THR A 102 7.21 -2.67 -7.94
CA THR A 102 5.83 -2.22 -8.10
C THR A 102 5.77 -0.70 -8.25
N ALA A 103 6.52 0.06 -7.45
CA ALA A 103 6.58 1.51 -7.56
C ALA A 103 7.21 1.98 -8.88
N LEU A 104 8.34 1.40 -9.29
CA LEU A 104 9.03 1.77 -10.53
C LEU A 104 8.17 1.55 -11.78
N LEU A 105 7.42 0.45 -11.82
CA LEU A 105 6.45 0.18 -12.89
C LEU A 105 5.19 1.05 -12.74
N GLY A 106 4.76 1.26 -11.49
CA GLY A 106 3.61 2.09 -11.13
C GLY A 106 3.76 3.55 -11.53
N MET A 107 4.99 4.10 -11.57
CA MET A 107 5.26 5.45 -12.09
C MET A 107 4.74 5.61 -13.52
N ALA A 108 5.00 4.65 -14.41
CA ALA A 108 4.52 4.72 -15.79
C ALA A 108 2.98 4.56 -15.89
N THR A 109 2.39 3.74 -15.01
CA THR A 109 0.94 3.61 -14.89
C THR A 109 0.32 4.95 -14.47
N LYS A 110 0.76 5.53 -13.36
CA LYS A 110 0.25 6.83 -12.87
C LYS A 110 0.41 7.95 -13.89
N TYR A 111 1.58 8.04 -14.53
CA TYR A 111 1.79 9.00 -15.63
C TYR A 111 0.68 8.89 -16.68
N SER A 112 0.34 7.67 -17.08
CA SER A 112 -0.66 7.43 -18.12
C SER A 112 -2.07 7.77 -17.64
N GLU A 113 -2.42 7.35 -16.43
CA GLU A 113 -3.74 7.61 -15.84
C GLU A 113 -3.98 9.12 -15.66
N VAL A 114 -2.98 9.84 -15.14
CA VAL A 114 -3.05 11.28 -14.89
C VAL A 114 -3.09 12.08 -16.19
N THR A 115 -2.25 11.70 -17.18
CA THR A 115 -2.30 12.32 -18.51
C THR A 115 -3.68 12.18 -19.13
N LEU A 116 -4.28 10.98 -19.06
CA LEU A 116 -5.62 10.73 -19.59
C LEU A 116 -6.70 11.50 -18.82
N ALA A 117 -6.61 11.55 -17.48
CA ALA A 117 -7.58 12.29 -16.68
C ALA A 117 -7.54 13.79 -16.99
N GLN A 118 -6.36 14.36 -17.17
CA GLN A 118 -6.20 15.75 -17.61
C GLN A 118 -6.75 15.99 -19.01
N HIS A 119 -6.51 15.06 -19.94
CA HIS A 119 -6.99 15.19 -21.32
C HIS A 119 -8.52 15.10 -21.42
N TYR A 120 -9.17 14.25 -20.60
CA TYR A 120 -10.61 13.98 -20.66
C TYR A 120 -11.45 14.71 -19.60
N ARG A 121 -10.85 15.55 -18.74
CA ARG A 121 -11.56 16.28 -17.69
C ARG A 121 -12.64 17.21 -18.25
N GLU A 122 -13.67 17.44 -17.45
CA GLU A 122 -14.70 18.42 -17.73
C GLU A 122 -14.43 19.72 -16.99
N THR A 123 -14.81 20.82 -17.63
CA THR A 123 -14.90 22.13 -16.98
C THR A 123 -16.33 22.33 -16.48
N ILE A 124 -16.47 22.63 -15.20
CA ILE A 124 -17.76 22.91 -14.57
C ILE A 124 -18.02 24.41 -14.74
N LYS A 125 -19.05 24.75 -15.52
CA LYS A 125 -19.51 26.13 -15.67
C LYS A 125 -20.52 26.44 -14.57
N ASP A 126 -20.39 27.62 -13.95
CA ASP A 126 -21.28 28.12 -12.90
C ASP A 126 -21.38 27.23 -11.63
N GLY A 127 -20.33 26.46 -11.35
CA GLY A 127 -20.22 25.63 -10.16
C GLY A 127 -20.05 26.45 -8.87
N LYS A 128 -20.48 25.89 -7.74
CA LYS A 128 -20.24 26.51 -6.43
C LYS A 128 -18.74 26.51 -6.13
N ALA A 129 -18.28 27.48 -5.33
CA ALA A 129 -16.85 27.62 -5.01
C ALA A 129 -16.21 26.35 -4.40
N TRP A 130 -16.99 25.49 -3.76
CA TRP A 130 -16.53 24.22 -3.19
C TRP A 130 -16.53 23.03 -4.17
N GLU A 131 -17.24 23.14 -5.31
CA GLU A 131 -17.30 22.08 -6.33
C GLU A 131 -16.02 22.03 -7.19
N GLY A 132 -15.30 23.14 -7.27
CA GLY A 132 -14.16 23.30 -8.18
C GLY A 132 -14.59 23.70 -9.59
N SER A 133 -13.62 24.04 -10.42
CA SER A 133 -13.80 24.44 -11.82
C SER A 133 -13.66 23.29 -12.79
N VAL A 134 -13.12 22.15 -12.34
CA VAL A 134 -12.86 20.97 -13.18
C VAL A 134 -13.20 19.67 -12.45
N ALA A 135 -13.58 18.65 -13.21
CA ALA A 135 -13.74 17.29 -12.75
C ALA A 135 -13.15 16.30 -13.75
N GLY A 136 -12.20 15.48 -13.29
CA GLY A 136 -11.55 14.46 -14.10
C GLY A 136 -11.28 13.18 -13.31
N GLY A 137 -10.76 12.18 -14.01
CA GLY A 137 -10.46 10.88 -13.44
C GLY A 137 -10.85 9.73 -14.37
N PRO A 138 -10.72 8.47 -13.91
CA PRO A 138 -10.90 7.30 -14.76
C PRO A 138 -12.30 7.14 -15.32
N MET A 139 -13.32 7.48 -14.55
CA MET A 139 -14.70 7.48 -15.03
C MET A 139 -14.87 8.34 -16.29
N TYR A 140 -14.15 9.47 -16.40
CA TYR A 140 -14.21 10.33 -17.58
C TYR A 140 -13.46 9.75 -18.78
N TYR A 141 -12.24 9.26 -18.62
CA TYR A 141 -11.49 8.70 -19.75
C TYR A 141 -12.02 7.33 -20.19
N ILE A 142 -12.67 6.57 -19.31
CA ILE A 142 -13.38 5.32 -19.67
C ILE A 142 -14.61 5.65 -20.52
N GLU A 143 -15.42 6.63 -20.11
CA GLU A 143 -16.62 7.01 -20.88
C GLU A 143 -16.26 7.69 -22.20
N LYS A 144 -15.38 8.70 -22.16
CA LYS A 144 -15.07 9.56 -23.31
C LYS A 144 -13.98 9.00 -24.20
N GLY A 145 -12.87 8.56 -23.61
CA GLY A 145 -11.70 8.13 -24.39
C GLY A 145 -11.94 6.85 -25.18
N ILE A 146 -12.63 5.87 -24.58
CA ILE A 146 -13.02 4.65 -25.31
C ILE A 146 -14.01 4.96 -26.42
N LYS A 147 -14.98 5.84 -26.17
CA LYS A 147 -15.96 6.27 -27.17
C LYS A 147 -15.31 7.02 -28.32
N GLU A 148 -14.39 7.94 -28.04
CA GLU A 148 -13.65 8.69 -29.05
C GLU A 148 -12.76 7.77 -29.90
N ARG A 149 -12.01 6.86 -29.27
CA ARG A 149 -11.02 6.01 -29.96
C ARG A 149 -11.64 4.84 -30.72
N TYR A 150 -12.68 4.20 -30.15
CA TYR A 150 -13.23 2.93 -30.64
C TYR A 150 -14.72 3.02 -31.02
N GLY A 151 -15.40 4.13 -30.72
CA GLY A 151 -16.84 4.27 -30.95
C GLY A 151 -17.72 3.51 -29.97
N TRP A 152 -17.15 2.85 -28.95
CA TRP A 152 -17.88 2.02 -28.01
C TRP A 152 -18.34 2.82 -26.78
N ASN A 153 -19.57 2.56 -26.33
CA ASN A 153 -20.12 3.20 -25.14
C ASN A 153 -19.81 2.39 -23.87
N TRP A 154 -18.74 2.75 -23.17
CA TRP A 154 -18.32 2.11 -21.91
C TRP A 154 -18.81 2.85 -20.65
N LYS A 155 -19.85 3.68 -20.79
CA LYS A 155 -20.47 4.39 -19.66
C LYS A 155 -20.85 3.48 -18.48
N PRO A 156 -21.42 2.26 -18.68
CA PRO A 156 -21.70 1.37 -17.55
C PRO A 156 -20.46 1.01 -16.74
N VAL A 157 -19.31 0.83 -17.40
CA VAL A 157 -18.02 0.53 -16.74
C VAL A 157 -17.50 1.77 -16.00
N ALA A 158 -17.63 2.96 -16.58
CA ALA A 158 -17.27 4.21 -15.91
C ALA A 158 -18.10 4.43 -14.62
N VAL A 159 -19.41 4.17 -14.68
CA VAL A 159 -20.30 4.28 -13.51
C VAL A 159 -19.96 3.23 -12.45
N PHE A 160 -19.70 1.98 -12.86
CA PHE A 160 -19.24 0.94 -11.96
C PHE A 160 -17.91 1.32 -11.28
N PHE A 161 -16.95 1.81 -12.05
CA PHE A 161 -15.66 2.26 -11.53
C PHE A 161 -15.84 3.40 -10.51
N ALA A 162 -16.63 4.42 -10.84
CA ALA A 162 -16.88 5.55 -9.93
C ALA A 162 -17.53 5.08 -8.61
N PHE A 163 -18.49 4.15 -8.69
CA PHE A 163 -19.16 3.59 -7.53
C PHE A 163 -18.21 2.74 -6.66
N MET A 164 -17.39 1.89 -7.28
CA MET A 164 -16.37 1.11 -6.56
C MET A 164 -15.32 2.02 -5.91
N LEU A 165 -14.84 3.04 -6.63
CA LEU A 165 -13.85 3.97 -6.09
C LEU A 165 -14.41 4.78 -4.91
N MET A 166 -15.69 5.15 -4.94
CA MET A 166 -16.38 5.75 -3.80
C MET A 166 -16.38 4.81 -2.58
N ILE A 167 -16.74 3.54 -2.75
CA ILE A 167 -16.71 2.55 -1.66
C ILE A 167 -15.28 2.40 -1.12
N THR A 168 -14.29 2.23 -1.99
CA THR A 168 -12.88 2.11 -1.62
C THR A 168 -12.42 3.32 -0.81
N SER A 169 -12.81 4.54 -1.22
CA SER A 169 -12.47 5.79 -0.51
C SER A 169 -13.00 5.81 0.94
N PHE A 170 -14.20 5.27 1.19
CA PHE A 170 -14.73 5.15 2.55
C PHE A 170 -14.01 4.08 3.37
N MET A 171 -13.62 2.96 2.75
CA MET A 171 -12.98 1.85 3.45
C MET A 171 -11.50 2.12 3.70
N THR A 172 -10.69 2.20 2.65
CA THR A 172 -9.23 2.35 2.75
C THR A 172 -8.84 3.78 3.07
N GLY A 173 -9.49 4.77 2.43
CA GLY A 173 -9.18 6.18 2.61
C GLY A 173 -9.65 6.79 3.93
N ASN A 174 -10.66 6.20 4.59
CA ASN A 174 -11.23 6.75 5.84
C ASN A 174 -11.24 5.74 6.99
N ALA A 175 -12.00 4.65 6.89
CA ALA A 175 -12.26 3.77 8.02
C ALA A 175 -10.98 3.15 8.62
N ILE A 176 -10.07 2.65 7.76
CA ILE A 176 -8.78 2.10 8.22
C ILE A 176 -7.92 3.18 8.86
N GLN A 177 -7.78 4.34 8.20
CA GLN A 177 -6.97 5.47 8.69
C GLN A 177 -7.46 5.98 10.06
N ALA A 178 -8.77 6.21 10.20
CA ALA A 178 -9.35 6.69 11.44
C ALA A 178 -9.29 5.65 12.58
N ASN A 179 -9.46 4.36 12.26
CA ASN A 179 -9.42 3.29 13.25
C ASN A 179 -8.05 3.15 13.90
N THR A 180 -6.98 3.16 13.09
CA THR A 180 -5.62 3.05 13.63
C THR A 180 -5.27 4.26 14.47
N ILE A 181 -5.56 5.50 14.03
CA ILE A 181 -5.32 6.70 14.86
C ILE A 181 -6.07 6.59 16.20
N ALA A 182 -7.34 6.17 16.18
CA ALA A 182 -8.11 5.99 17.40
C ALA A 182 -7.52 4.90 18.32
N THR A 183 -6.99 3.83 17.74
CA THR A 183 -6.36 2.73 18.48
C THR A 183 -5.02 3.17 19.08
N GLU A 184 -4.15 3.84 18.31
CA GLU A 184 -2.88 4.38 18.81
C GLU A 184 -3.09 5.41 19.94
N MET A 185 -4.09 6.27 19.80
CA MET A 185 -4.43 7.26 20.84
C MET A 185 -4.96 6.59 22.12
N ALA A 186 -5.70 5.49 21.98
CA ALA A 186 -6.19 4.74 23.12
C ALA A 186 -5.07 3.96 23.82
N SER A 187 -4.25 3.23 23.06
CA SER A 187 -3.21 2.36 23.59
C SER A 187 -2.03 3.13 24.21
N ASN A 188 -1.59 4.21 23.57
CA ASN A 188 -0.40 4.95 24.02
C ASN A 188 -0.72 6.11 24.97
N PHE A 189 -1.93 6.68 24.87
CA PHE A 189 -2.30 7.90 25.62
C PHE A 189 -3.57 7.76 26.46
N GLY A 190 -4.23 6.58 26.43
CA GLY A 190 -5.45 6.34 27.21
C GLY A 190 -6.67 7.14 26.74
N VAL A 191 -6.63 7.74 25.54
CA VAL A 191 -7.73 8.57 25.02
C VAL A 191 -8.84 7.68 24.46
N ALA A 192 -10.07 7.90 24.90
CA ALA A 192 -11.22 7.12 24.43
C ALA A 192 -11.43 7.28 22.91
N LYS A 193 -11.61 6.17 22.19
CA LYS A 193 -11.69 6.13 20.71
C LYS A 193 -12.70 7.11 20.11
N TRP A 194 -13.87 7.29 20.74
CA TRP A 194 -14.90 8.22 20.25
C TRP A 194 -14.47 9.69 20.35
N VAL A 195 -13.65 10.05 21.34
CA VAL A 195 -13.10 11.41 21.50
C VAL A 195 -12.14 11.69 20.36
N THR A 196 -11.21 10.76 20.11
CA THR A 196 -10.28 10.84 18.96
C THR A 196 -11.05 10.98 17.65
N GLY A 197 -12.09 10.15 17.45
CA GLY A 197 -12.94 10.20 16.25
C GLY A 197 -13.64 11.56 16.08
N LEU A 198 -14.24 12.10 17.14
CA LEU A 198 -14.93 13.39 17.10
C LEU A 198 -13.96 14.55 16.80
N CYS A 199 -12.79 14.57 17.45
CA CYS A 199 -11.76 15.59 17.21
C CYS A 199 -11.25 15.52 15.77
N THR A 200 -10.86 14.33 15.29
CA THR A 200 -10.34 14.14 13.94
C THR A 200 -11.40 14.51 12.89
N ALA A 201 -12.64 14.06 13.04
CA ALA A 201 -13.73 14.39 12.13
C ALA A 201 -13.99 15.90 12.07
N THR A 202 -13.92 16.60 13.21
CA THR A 202 -14.09 18.06 13.27
C THR A 202 -12.97 18.78 12.51
N ILE A 203 -11.71 18.42 12.76
CA ILE A 203 -10.53 19.02 12.10
C ILE A 203 -10.58 18.78 10.59
N VAL A 204 -10.81 17.53 10.17
CA VAL A 204 -10.92 17.17 8.76
C VAL A 204 -12.10 17.88 8.09
N GLY A 205 -13.25 17.99 8.77
CA GLY A 205 -14.43 18.69 8.28
C GLY A 205 -14.15 20.16 7.96
N VAL A 206 -13.41 20.87 8.81
CA VAL A 206 -13.01 22.28 8.58
C VAL A 206 -12.19 22.43 7.28
N VAL A 207 -11.38 21.43 6.93
CA VAL A 207 -10.58 21.43 5.71
C VAL A 207 -11.45 21.12 4.49
N ILE A 208 -12.21 20.03 4.51
CA ILE A 208 -12.95 19.51 3.35
C ILE A 208 -14.10 20.46 2.94
N ILE A 209 -14.78 21.12 3.89
CA ILE A 209 -15.87 22.08 3.59
C ILE A 209 -15.39 23.22 2.68
N GLY A 210 -14.09 23.56 2.71
CA GLY A 210 -13.52 24.59 1.84
C GLY A 210 -13.24 24.16 0.40
N GLY A 211 -13.49 22.90 0.04
CA GLY A 211 -13.26 22.36 -1.30
C GLY A 211 -11.78 22.17 -1.66
N ILE A 212 -11.52 21.80 -2.92
CA ILE A 212 -10.19 21.36 -3.39
C ILE A 212 -9.08 22.40 -3.20
N ARG A 213 -9.41 23.70 -3.28
CA ARG A 213 -8.43 24.78 -3.04
C ARG A 213 -7.94 24.82 -1.59
N ARG A 214 -8.84 24.61 -0.62
CA ARG A 214 -8.47 24.54 0.80
C ARG A 214 -7.71 23.25 1.09
N ILE A 215 -8.14 22.12 0.50
CA ILE A 215 -7.42 20.84 0.60
C ILE A 215 -5.98 21.04 0.11
N GLY A 216 -5.78 21.53 -1.11
CA GLY A 216 -4.46 21.79 -1.70
C GLY A 216 -3.59 22.76 -0.89
N ALA A 217 -4.18 23.80 -0.28
CA ALA A 217 -3.46 24.73 0.57
C ALA A 217 -2.96 24.08 1.87
N VAL A 218 -3.77 23.20 2.47
CA VAL A 218 -3.42 22.50 3.71
C VAL A 218 -2.43 21.37 3.44
N THR A 219 -2.68 20.54 2.41
CA THR A 219 -1.81 19.41 2.03
C THR A 219 -0.46 19.89 1.52
N GLY A 220 -0.40 21.04 0.83
CA GLY A 220 0.85 21.67 0.39
C GLY A 220 1.82 21.99 1.52
N VAL A 221 1.34 22.12 2.77
CA VAL A 221 2.19 22.29 3.95
C VAL A 221 2.34 20.99 4.72
N LEU A 222 1.23 20.29 4.98
CA LEU A 222 1.24 19.09 5.82
C LEU A 222 1.97 17.91 5.17
N ALA A 223 1.75 17.64 3.88
CA ALA A 223 2.32 16.46 3.23
C ALA A 223 3.86 16.50 3.13
N PRO A 224 4.51 17.62 2.74
CA PRO A 224 5.96 17.72 2.79
C PRO A 224 6.51 17.67 4.23
N LEU A 225 5.83 18.31 5.18
CA LEU A 225 6.26 18.32 6.58
C LEU A 225 6.23 16.91 7.19
N MET A 226 5.13 16.16 7.00
CA MET A 226 5.01 14.80 7.52
C MET A 226 6.04 13.86 6.89
N ALA A 227 6.27 13.96 5.58
CA ALA A 227 7.28 13.16 4.90
C ALA A 227 8.70 13.48 5.42
N ALA A 228 9.02 14.77 5.59
CA ALA A 228 10.31 15.20 6.10
C ALA A 228 10.55 14.72 7.55
N LEU A 229 9.56 14.86 8.43
CA LEU A 229 9.65 14.38 9.82
C LEU A 229 9.83 12.86 9.89
N TYR A 230 9.05 12.12 9.11
CA TYR A 230 9.11 10.67 9.08
C TYR A 230 10.46 10.15 8.55
N VAL A 231 10.92 10.69 7.42
CA VAL A 231 12.22 10.36 6.83
C VAL A 231 13.36 10.76 7.77
N ALA A 232 13.29 11.92 8.43
CA ALA A 232 14.31 12.34 9.38
C ALA A 232 14.38 11.40 10.60
N GLY A 233 13.24 10.95 11.12
CA GLY A 233 13.18 9.97 12.20
C GLY A 233 13.76 8.61 11.79
N GLY A 234 13.38 8.10 10.61
CA GLY A 234 13.94 6.87 10.07
C GLY A 234 15.46 6.98 9.81
N LEU A 235 15.90 8.09 9.22
CA LEU A 235 17.31 8.36 8.98
C LEU A 235 18.12 8.40 10.29
N LEU A 236 17.58 9.00 11.35
CA LEU A 236 18.21 8.99 12.66
C LEU A 236 18.45 7.56 13.17
N ILE A 237 17.43 6.69 13.08
CA ILE A 237 17.55 5.28 13.49
C ILE A 237 18.58 4.55 12.62
N LEU A 238 18.58 4.77 11.30
CA LEU A 238 19.54 4.16 10.40
C LEU A 238 20.98 4.65 10.63
N ILE A 239 21.17 5.91 11.05
CA ILE A 239 22.49 6.42 11.44
C ILE A 239 22.96 5.75 12.74
N ILE A 240 22.06 5.56 13.72
CA ILE A 240 22.38 4.85 14.97
C ILE A 240 22.75 3.38 14.69
N ASN A 241 22.09 2.75 13.72
CA ASN A 241 22.31 1.35 13.31
C ASN A 241 23.10 1.26 11.99
N ALA A 242 24.00 2.21 11.71
CA ALA A 242 24.66 2.33 10.41
C ALA A 242 25.48 1.08 10.02
N GLY A 243 25.97 0.32 11.00
CA GLY A 243 26.69 -0.93 10.78
C GLY A 243 25.84 -2.03 10.15
N ASP A 244 24.54 -2.04 10.43
CA ASP A 244 23.61 -3.10 10.00
C ASP A 244 22.92 -2.77 8.67
N VAL A 245 22.92 -1.50 8.26
CA VAL A 245 22.28 -1.06 7.01
C VAL A 245 22.78 -1.82 5.77
N PRO A 246 24.10 -2.06 5.56
CA PRO A 246 24.56 -2.86 4.42
C PRO A 246 24.06 -4.30 4.45
N ALA A 247 23.99 -4.92 5.63
CA ALA A 247 23.49 -6.28 5.80
C ALA A 247 21.97 -6.35 5.54
N ALA A 248 21.21 -5.38 6.04
CA ALA A 248 19.78 -5.25 5.79
C ALA A 248 19.48 -5.10 4.29
N LEU A 249 20.22 -4.24 3.58
CA LEU A 249 20.09 -4.11 2.13
C LEU A 249 20.40 -5.43 1.42
N ALA A 250 21.50 -6.09 1.76
CA ALA A 250 21.85 -7.38 1.19
C ALA A 250 20.74 -8.42 1.41
N MET A 251 20.21 -8.48 2.62
CA MET A 251 19.11 -9.38 3.01
C MET A 251 17.85 -9.13 2.17
N ILE A 252 17.43 -7.88 1.99
CA ILE A 252 16.28 -7.54 1.14
C ILE A 252 16.46 -8.07 -0.28
N PHE A 253 17.65 -7.93 -0.87
CA PHE A 253 17.91 -8.46 -2.20
C PHE A 253 17.99 -9.98 -2.24
N THR A 254 18.64 -10.62 -1.26
CA THR A 254 18.77 -12.09 -1.24
C THR A 254 17.43 -12.77 -1.02
N GLU A 255 16.63 -12.28 -0.07
CA GLU A 255 15.34 -12.87 0.27
C GLU A 255 14.25 -12.58 -0.78
N ALA A 256 14.42 -11.56 -1.61
CA ALA A 256 13.49 -11.31 -2.71
C ALA A 256 13.46 -12.45 -3.73
N PHE A 257 14.58 -13.17 -3.90
CA PHE A 257 14.74 -14.25 -4.87
C PHE A 257 14.96 -15.63 -4.23
N SER A 258 15.50 -15.65 -3.01
CA SER A 258 15.74 -16.87 -2.24
C SER A 258 15.32 -16.61 -0.78
N PRO A 259 14.02 -16.45 -0.53
CA PRO A 259 13.50 -16.23 0.82
C PRO A 259 13.89 -17.42 1.71
N SER A 260 14.38 -17.12 2.92
CA SER A 260 14.67 -18.14 3.93
C SER A 260 13.39 -18.91 4.27
N ALA A 261 13.55 -20.18 4.65
CA ALA A 261 12.43 -21.02 5.06
C ALA A 261 11.59 -20.30 6.11
N GLY A 262 10.32 -20.08 5.81
CA GLY A 262 9.40 -19.32 6.63
C GLY A 262 8.01 -19.93 6.59
N VAL A 263 7.05 -19.16 7.11
CA VAL A 263 5.67 -19.56 7.39
C VAL A 263 4.86 -20.02 6.16
N ALA A 264 5.37 -19.79 4.94
CA ALA A 264 4.66 -20.07 3.68
C ALA A 264 5.24 -21.22 2.83
N GLY A 265 5.94 -22.18 3.46
CA GLY A 265 6.41 -23.43 2.83
C GLY A 265 7.88 -23.42 2.38
N THR A 266 8.25 -24.23 1.38
CA THR A 266 9.63 -24.28 0.84
C THR A 266 9.67 -24.02 -0.67
N GLY A 267 10.76 -23.40 -1.15
CA GLY A 267 11.02 -23.20 -2.57
C GLY A 267 10.14 -22.14 -3.26
N MET A 268 9.54 -22.50 -4.40
CA MET A 268 8.79 -21.56 -5.27
C MET A 268 7.57 -20.91 -4.58
N GLY A 269 6.96 -21.60 -3.60
CA GLY A 269 5.81 -21.07 -2.84
C GLY A 269 6.18 -19.84 -2.00
N LEU A 270 7.34 -19.86 -1.35
CA LEU A 270 7.85 -18.71 -0.59
C LEU A 270 8.14 -17.53 -1.51
N PHE A 271 8.83 -17.77 -2.63
CA PHE A 271 9.13 -16.73 -3.62
C PHE A 271 7.85 -16.02 -4.09
N LEU A 272 6.83 -16.79 -4.47
CA LEU A 272 5.54 -16.23 -4.89
C LEU A 272 4.84 -15.48 -3.77
N THR A 273 4.97 -15.94 -2.52
CA THR A 273 4.38 -15.28 -1.34
C THR A 273 5.05 -13.94 -1.06
N THR A 274 6.39 -13.92 -0.98
CA THR A 274 7.22 -12.72 -0.84
C THR A 274 6.90 -11.69 -1.92
N MET A 275 6.83 -12.13 -3.17
CA MET A 275 6.45 -11.28 -4.30
C MET A 275 5.01 -10.78 -4.16
N THR A 276 4.05 -11.64 -3.87
CA THR A 276 2.63 -11.26 -3.79
C THR A 276 2.39 -10.24 -2.69
N TYR A 277 2.94 -10.46 -1.49
CA TYR A 277 2.82 -9.49 -0.40
C TYR A 277 3.53 -8.17 -0.72
N GLY A 278 4.73 -8.22 -1.30
CA GLY A 278 5.44 -7.02 -1.73
C GLY A 278 4.66 -6.23 -2.78
N VAL A 279 4.07 -6.89 -3.78
CA VAL A 279 3.29 -6.22 -4.83
C VAL A 279 1.98 -5.67 -4.29
N GLN A 280 1.21 -6.46 -3.54
CA GLN A 280 -0.04 -6.00 -2.95
C GLN A 280 0.16 -4.79 -2.04
N ARG A 281 1.17 -4.82 -1.17
CA ARG A 281 1.44 -3.71 -0.25
C ARG A 281 2.07 -2.52 -0.97
N GLY A 282 2.87 -2.76 -2.01
CA GLY A 282 3.37 -1.72 -2.90
C GLY A 282 2.24 -0.98 -3.62
N LEU A 283 1.29 -1.72 -4.20
CA LEU A 283 0.12 -1.15 -4.87
C LEU A 283 -0.80 -0.41 -3.89
N PHE A 284 -1.00 -0.95 -2.69
CA PHE A 284 -1.78 -0.28 -1.64
C PHE A 284 -1.11 1.02 -1.17
N SER A 285 0.22 1.05 -1.12
CA SER A 285 1.00 2.22 -0.70
C SER A 285 0.91 3.36 -1.72
N ASN A 286 1.32 3.11 -2.97
CA ASN A 286 1.40 4.18 -3.97
C ASN A 286 0.14 4.36 -4.82
N GLU A 287 -0.85 3.48 -4.71
CA GLU A 287 -2.12 3.48 -5.45
C GLU A 287 -1.97 3.48 -6.98
N ALA A 288 -0.84 3.01 -7.52
CA ALA A 288 -0.66 2.91 -8.97
C ALA A 288 -1.64 1.90 -9.58
N GLY A 289 -2.44 2.33 -10.57
CA GLY A 289 -3.46 1.48 -11.18
C GLY A 289 -4.76 1.38 -10.39
N GLN A 290 -4.88 2.06 -9.24
CA GLN A 290 -6.14 2.19 -8.49
C GLN A 290 -7.06 3.27 -9.10
N GLY A 291 -6.48 4.26 -9.78
CA GLY A 291 -7.21 5.34 -10.46
C GLY A 291 -7.76 6.45 -9.55
N SER A 292 -7.32 6.53 -8.30
CA SER A 292 -7.61 7.63 -7.36
C SER A 292 -6.79 8.90 -7.64
N ALA A 293 -5.47 8.78 -7.78
CA ALA A 293 -4.55 9.90 -8.02
C ALA A 293 -4.95 10.82 -9.20
N PRO A 294 -5.44 10.29 -10.34
CA PRO A 294 -5.89 11.13 -11.46
C PRO A 294 -7.03 12.09 -11.12
N ILE A 295 -7.82 11.83 -10.07
CA ILE A 295 -8.87 12.73 -9.62
C ILE A 295 -8.25 13.99 -9.00
N ALA A 296 -7.33 13.83 -8.05
CA ALA A 296 -6.63 14.95 -7.43
C ALA A 296 -5.82 15.74 -8.46
N HIS A 297 -5.10 15.03 -9.32
CA HIS A 297 -4.29 15.64 -10.37
C HIS A 297 -5.11 16.37 -11.42
N SER A 298 -6.35 15.95 -11.70
CA SER A 298 -7.23 16.65 -12.67
C SER A 298 -7.55 18.09 -12.28
N ALA A 299 -7.40 18.45 -11.00
CA ALA A 299 -7.60 19.80 -10.49
C ALA A 299 -6.42 20.76 -10.76
N ALA A 300 -5.28 20.25 -11.24
CA ALA A 300 -4.12 21.07 -11.51
C ALA A 300 -4.37 22.07 -12.65
N LYS A 301 -3.79 23.26 -12.53
CA LYS A 301 -3.75 24.27 -13.58
C LYS A 301 -2.73 23.88 -14.64
N THR A 302 -3.22 23.53 -15.82
CA THR A 302 -2.40 23.19 -17.00
C THR A 302 -3.28 23.16 -18.25
N ASP A 303 -2.76 23.60 -19.38
CA ASP A 303 -3.36 23.36 -20.70
C ASP A 303 -2.79 22.10 -21.39
N GLU A 304 -1.61 21.64 -20.96
CA GLU A 304 -0.90 20.47 -21.47
C GLU A 304 -1.08 19.27 -20.51
N PRO A 305 -1.86 18.23 -20.90
CA PRO A 305 -2.11 17.08 -20.04
C PRO A 305 -0.85 16.33 -19.61
N VAL A 306 0.17 16.32 -20.47
CA VAL A 306 1.43 15.61 -20.22
C VAL A 306 2.25 16.26 -19.10
N SER A 307 2.11 17.58 -18.91
CA SER A 307 2.79 18.31 -17.82
C SER A 307 2.40 17.77 -16.45
N GLU A 308 1.10 17.48 -16.24
CA GLU A 308 0.66 16.85 -14.99
C GLU A 308 1.07 15.38 -14.91
N GLY A 309 1.03 14.67 -16.05
CA GLY A 309 1.47 13.28 -16.12
C GLY A 309 2.90 13.10 -15.62
N VAL A 310 3.82 14.01 -15.97
CA VAL A 310 5.21 13.95 -15.48
C VAL A 310 5.34 14.30 -13.99
N VAL A 311 4.43 15.11 -13.43
CA VAL A 311 4.38 15.38 -11.99
C VAL A 311 3.96 14.13 -11.22
N ALA A 312 2.97 13.39 -11.73
CA ALA A 312 2.49 12.15 -11.12
C ALA A 312 3.54 11.03 -11.04
N LEU A 313 4.60 11.10 -11.85
CA LEU A 313 5.77 10.20 -11.71
C LEU A 313 6.39 10.28 -10.32
N LEU A 314 6.32 11.44 -9.67
CA LEU A 314 6.96 11.66 -8.38
C LEU A 314 6.24 10.95 -7.24
N GLU A 315 4.95 10.63 -7.38
CA GLU A 315 4.17 10.04 -6.29
C GLU A 315 4.72 8.68 -5.85
N PRO A 316 4.83 7.64 -6.72
CA PRO A 316 5.34 6.33 -6.27
C PRO A 316 6.81 6.39 -5.83
N PHE A 317 7.57 7.37 -6.35
CA PHE A 317 8.94 7.58 -5.92
C PHE A 317 9.01 8.11 -4.48
N ILE A 318 8.30 9.19 -4.17
CA ILE A 318 8.26 9.76 -2.82
C ILE A 318 7.66 8.74 -1.83
N ASP A 319 6.53 8.15 -2.21
CA ASP A 319 5.79 7.22 -1.38
C ASP A 319 6.56 5.92 -1.09
N THR A 320 6.96 5.19 -2.13
CA THR A 320 7.49 3.84 -1.94
C THR A 320 9.00 3.79 -1.98
N ILE A 321 9.64 4.49 -2.92
CA ILE A 321 11.11 4.46 -3.06
C ILE A 321 11.80 5.23 -1.94
N VAL A 322 11.18 6.29 -1.43
CA VAL A 322 11.70 7.04 -0.29
C VAL A 322 11.06 6.55 1.01
N ILE A 323 9.78 6.87 1.26
CA ILE A 323 9.18 6.68 2.60
C ILE A 323 9.13 5.20 2.99
N CYS A 324 8.59 4.31 2.15
CA CYS A 324 8.54 2.88 2.48
C CYS A 324 9.92 2.23 2.61
N THR A 325 10.92 2.70 1.85
CA THR A 325 12.31 2.24 2.01
C THR A 325 12.86 2.58 3.38
N PHE A 326 12.63 3.81 3.88
CA PHE A 326 13.03 4.17 5.25
C PHE A 326 12.33 3.29 6.29
N THR A 327 11.01 3.07 6.16
CA THR A 327 10.28 2.15 7.06
C THR A 327 10.89 0.74 7.02
N GLY A 328 11.04 0.17 5.83
CA GLY A 328 11.49 -1.21 5.67
C GLY A 328 12.95 -1.40 6.10
N LEU A 329 13.83 -0.45 5.79
CA LEU A 329 15.22 -0.49 6.26
C LEU A 329 15.31 -0.38 7.77
N VAL A 330 14.50 0.47 8.42
CA VAL A 330 14.48 0.54 9.88
C VAL A 330 14.05 -0.80 10.48
N ILE A 331 12.99 -1.40 9.94
CA ILE A 331 12.48 -2.70 10.41
C ILE A 331 13.56 -3.80 10.25
N VAL A 332 14.17 -3.91 9.07
CA VAL A 332 15.14 -4.97 8.78
C VAL A 332 16.47 -4.72 9.50
N ALA A 333 16.98 -3.48 9.53
CA ALA A 333 18.26 -3.17 10.16
C ALA A 333 18.22 -3.27 11.69
N THR A 334 17.07 -3.03 12.32
CA THR A 334 16.92 -3.23 13.78
C THR A 334 16.65 -4.67 14.17
N GLY A 335 16.31 -5.55 13.22
CA GLY A 335 15.98 -6.95 13.49
C GLY A 335 14.61 -7.18 14.13
N VAL A 336 13.83 -6.12 14.40
CA VAL A 336 12.54 -6.19 15.12
C VAL A 336 11.51 -7.09 14.42
N TYR A 337 11.67 -7.35 13.12
CA TYR A 337 10.77 -8.22 12.38
C TYR A 337 10.90 -9.72 12.76
N ASP A 338 12.00 -10.10 13.41
CA ASP A 338 12.26 -11.47 13.89
C ASP A 338 11.87 -11.65 15.37
N ASP A 339 11.39 -10.58 16.03
CA ASP A 339 10.96 -10.65 17.43
C ASP A 339 9.70 -11.52 17.58
N LYS A 340 9.76 -12.51 18.49
CA LYS A 340 8.61 -13.37 18.81
C LYS A 340 7.65 -12.64 19.75
N VAL A 341 6.40 -12.46 19.32
CA VAL A 341 5.35 -11.79 20.12
C VAL A 341 4.30 -12.83 20.56
N PRO A 342 3.88 -12.84 21.84
CA PRO A 342 2.77 -13.66 22.30
C PRO A 342 1.52 -13.41 21.43
N THR A 343 0.96 -14.47 20.87
CA THR A 343 -0.20 -14.41 19.97
C THR A 343 -1.26 -15.36 20.47
N GLU A 344 -2.49 -14.87 20.65
CA GLU A 344 -3.64 -15.74 20.93
C GLU A 344 -3.98 -16.53 19.68
N ILE A 345 -3.97 -17.85 19.78
CA ILE A 345 -4.32 -18.75 18.68
C ILE A 345 -5.63 -19.45 19.05
N SER A 346 -6.65 -19.28 18.21
CA SER A 346 -7.86 -20.11 18.33
C SER A 346 -7.57 -21.50 17.79
N LEU A 347 -7.87 -22.55 18.56
CA LEU A 347 -7.70 -23.93 18.10
C LEU A 347 -8.55 -24.28 16.87
N SER A 348 -9.54 -23.45 16.54
CA SER A 348 -10.39 -23.57 15.35
C SER A 348 -9.90 -22.74 14.16
N ASP A 349 -8.74 -22.06 14.24
CA ASP A 349 -8.20 -21.27 13.15
C ASP A 349 -7.83 -22.19 11.96
N ASN A 350 -8.18 -21.77 10.74
CA ASN A 350 -7.86 -22.50 9.50
C ASN A 350 -6.35 -22.64 9.27
N ASN A 351 -5.55 -21.80 9.93
CA ASN A 351 -4.10 -21.84 9.84
C ASN A 351 -3.47 -22.82 10.85
N ILE A 352 -4.27 -23.46 11.71
CA ILE A 352 -3.75 -24.56 12.53
C ILE A 352 -3.52 -25.78 11.65
N SER A 353 -2.30 -26.28 11.71
CA SER A 353 -1.93 -27.57 11.15
C SER A 353 -1.16 -28.40 12.19
N TYR A 354 -0.83 -29.62 11.81
CA TYR A 354 -0.01 -30.51 12.63
C TYR A 354 1.15 -30.98 11.80
N VAL A 355 2.36 -30.90 12.36
CA VAL A 355 3.58 -31.31 11.67
C VAL A 355 4.36 -32.31 12.50
N GLN A 356 5.08 -33.21 11.83
CA GLN A 356 6.02 -34.14 12.44
C GLN A 356 7.37 -34.01 11.73
N VAL A 357 8.45 -34.45 12.37
CA VAL A 357 9.78 -34.44 11.75
C VAL A 357 9.94 -35.71 10.93
N ASP A 358 10.17 -35.57 9.63
CA ASP A 358 10.42 -36.70 8.73
C ASP A 358 11.83 -37.27 8.92
N GLU A 359 12.13 -38.38 8.21
CA GLU A 359 13.44 -39.05 8.27
C GLU A 359 14.61 -38.15 7.82
N GLN A 360 14.32 -37.05 7.12
CA GLN A 360 15.30 -36.07 6.61
C GLN A 360 15.46 -34.88 7.56
N GLY A 361 14.75 -34.87 8.69
CA GLY A 361 14.79 -33.78 9.67
C GLY A 361 13.93 -32.57 9.26
N SER A 362 13.09 -32.69 8.23
CA SER A 362 12.19 -31.63 7.78
C SER A 362 10.81 -31.79 8.40
N TYR A 363 10.07 -30.68 8.55
CA TYR A 363 8.68 -30.74 9.01
C TYR A 363 7.77 -31.17 7.87
N ALA A 364 6.98 -32.21 8.13
CA ALA A 364 5.98 -32.74 7.22
C ALA A 364 4.59 -32.70 7.86
N GLY A 365 3.58 -32.28 7.11
CA GLY A 365 2.19 -32.25 7.58
C GLY A 365 1.68 -33.64 7.97
N THR A 366 0.97 -33.71 9.09
CA THR A 366 0.38 -34.94 9.64
C THR A 366 -1.09 -34.69 10.02
N ARG A 367 -1.80 -35.77 10.37
CA ARG A 367 -3.19 -35.66 10.81
C ARG A 367 -3.26 -35.09 12.23
N ALA A 368 -4.38 -34.46 12.54
CA ALA A 368 -4.67 -34.02 13.91
C ALA A 368 -4.56 -35.21 14.89
N PRO A 369 -3.72 -35.12 15.93
CA PRO A 369 -3.62 -36.14 16.95
C PRO A 369 -4.80 -36.10 17.91
N ASP A 370 -5.03 -37.22 18.60
CA ASP A 370 -6.04 -37.32 19.65
C ASP A 370 -5.65 -36.50 20.90
N GLU A 371 -4.35 -36.35 21.18
CA GLU A 371 -3.81 -35.63 22.33
C GLU A 371 -2.50 -34.91 21.95
N LEU A 372 -2.36 -33.66 22.40
CA LEU A 372 -1.09 -32.93 22.42
C LEU A 372 -0.72 -32.63 23.88
N ARG A 373 0.51 -32.96 24.28
CA ARG A 373 1.00 -32.72 25.64
C ARG A 373 1.99 -31.57 25.67
N TYR A 374 1.76 -30.63 26.58
CA TYR A 374 2.67 -29.52 26.86
C TYR A 374 2.99 -29.50 28.36
N GLU A 375 4.25 -29.33 28.71
CA GLU A 375 4.72 -29.15 30.09
C GLU A 375 5.40 -27.79 30.21
N ASN A 376 4.93 -26.92 31.11
CA ASN A 376 5.39 -25.54 31.26
C ASN A 376 5.41 -24.75 29.94
N GLY A 377 4.41 -25.02 29.08
CA GLY A 377 4.25 -24.42 27.77
C GLY A 377 5.13 -25.00 26.66
N VAL A 378 5.97 -25.99 26.93
CA VAL A 378 6.84 -26.65 25.93
C VAL A 378 6.21 -27.98 25.50
N PRO A 379 6.15 -28.32 24.20
CA PRO A 379 5.60 -29.59 23.74
C PRO A 379 6.45 -30.77 24.23
N VAL A 380 5.80 -31.79 24.79
CA VAL A 380 6.45 -33.04 25.23
C VAL A 380 6.64 -33.94 24.02
N ILE A 381 7.87 -33.98 23.49
CA ILE A 381 8.24 -34.73 22.28
C ILE A 381 9.19 -35.86 22.69
N THR A 382 8.78 -37.10 22.44
CA THR A 382 9.53 -38.33 22.73
C THR A 382 10.14 -38.98 21.47
N SER A 383 9.59 -38.68 20.30
CA SER A 383 10.02 -39.18 18.99
C SER A 383 9.86 -38.12 17.90
N ASN A 384 10.64 -38.22 16.81
CA ASN A 384 10.47 -37.38 15.61
C ASN A 384 9.08 -37.54 14.97
N ALA A 385 8.45 -38.69 15.18
CA ALA A 385 7.09 -38.98 14.71
C ALA A 385 6.00 -38.31 15.56
N ASP A 386 6.35 -37.69 16.70
CA ASP A 386 5.35 -37.07 17.55
C ASP A 386 4.81 -35.78 16.89
N PRO A 387 3.49 -35.67 16.71
CA PRO A 387 2.86 -34.53 16.07
C PRO A 387 3.00 -33.30 16.95
N ARG A 388 3.34 -32.18 16.31
CA ARG A 388 3.45 -30.85 16.92
C ARG A 388 2.31 -30.00 16.39
N LEU A 389 1.77 -29.15 17.26
CA LEU A 389 0.92 -28.07 16.78
C LEU A 389 1.75 -27.16 15.90
N ALA A 390 1.23 -26.82 14.73
CA ALA A 390 1.81 -25.85 13.85
C ALA A 390 0.81 -24.73 13.59
N TYR A 391 1.33 -23.52 13.46
CA TYR A 391 0.59 -22.37 12.96
C TYR A 391 1.20 -22.02 11.60
N PHE A 392 0.38 -22.12 10.55
CA PHE A 392 0.80 -22.05 9.14
C PHE A 392 1.96 -23.01 8.83
N ASP A 393 1.82 -24.30 9.20
CA ASP A 393 2.85 -25.34 8.98
C ASP A 393 4.21 -25.09 9.66
N VAL A 394 4.32 -24.07 10.51
CA VAL A 394 5.48 -23.83 11.38
C VAL A 394 5.15 -24.30 12.79
N PRO A 395 5.97 -25.18 13.38
CA PRO A 395 5.72 -25.70 14.71
C PRO A 395 5.71 -24.58 15.75
N VAL A 396 4.73 -24.64 16.64
CA VAL A 396 4.60 -23.73 17.78
C VAL A 396 5.59 -24.17 18.86
N ASP A 397 6.63 -23.36 19.08
CA ASP A 397 7.68 -23.67 20.06
C ASP A 397 7.14 -23.71 21.49
N THR A 398 6.23 -22.79 21.81
CA THR A 398 5.63 -22.67 23.14
C THR A 398 4.15 -22.33 23.04
N LEU A 399 3.31 -23.03 23.80
CA LEU A 399 1.87 -22.80 23.88
C LEU A 399 1.46 -22.65 25.35
N PHE A 400 0.84 -21.53 25.67
CA PHE A 400 0.25 -21.27 26.99
C PHE A 400 -1.27 -21.22 26.83
N VAL A 401 -1.98 -21.77 27.80
CA VAL A 401 -3.42 -21.58 27.96
C VAL A 401 -3.62 -20.52 29.04
N ASP A 402 -4.60 -19.65 28.88
CA ASP A 402 -5.00 -18.73 29.95
C ASP A 402 -5.30 -19.54 31.22
N GLU A 403 -4.87 -19.03 32.38
CA GLU A 403 -5.31 -19.59 33.66
C GLU A 403 -6.84 -19.48 33.73
N ALA A 404 -7.50 -20.65 33.78
CA ALA A 404 -8.96 -20.77 33.78
C ALA A 404 -9.63 -20.21 35.04
#